data_AF-A0A1Q2L5B7-F1
#
_entry.id   AF-A0A1Q2L5B7-F1
#
_cell.length_a   1.000
_cell.length_b   1.000
_cell.length_c   1.000
_cell.angle_alpha   90.00
_cell.angle_beta   90.00
_cell.angle_gamma   90.00
#
_symmetry.space_group_name_H-M   'P 1'
#
loop_
_entity.id
_entity.type
_entity.pdbx_description
1 polymer ?
#
loop_
_entity_poly.entity_id
_entity_poly.type
_entity_poly.pdbx_seq_one_letter_code
_entity_poly.pdbx_strand_id
1 'polypeptide(L)'
;MRKYGLDELFDVLKRHKITTNKESVRRWLREGKINGSKGAGPRRNGWWVTEADLMAFLKERLPDHVNPELPEENQNTTTVVVTEEEKEEIREEARQELLGQLAAKNIWEGRFQLKKSFVNACLDHRRIENRGLRTYILNRMMQHKGGYATPGVLYLLDTFKFDGERLPFDSSFGSLDEQVVYSLIDHLQQEYVNPNRRKGE
;
A
#
# COMPACT_ATOMS: atom_id res chain seq x y z
N MET A 1 -14.90 -12.26 41.64
CA MET A 1 -13.62 -11.89 40.98
C MET A 1 -13.16 -13.07 40.15
N ARG A 2 -13.17 -12.96 38.82
CA ARG A 2 -12.60 -13.99 37.95
C ARG A 2 -11.08 -13.98 38.10
N LYS A 3 -10.49 -15.17 38.14
CA LYS A 3 -9.04 -15.37 38.22
C LYS A 3 -8.61 -16.12 36.97
N TYR A 4 -7.64 -15.57 36.26
CA TYR A 4 -7.10 -16.18 35.05
C TYR A 4 -5.86 -16.99 35.41
N GLY A 5 -5.84 -18.25 34.97
CA GLY A 5 -4.62 -19.05 34.97
C GLY A 5 -3.63 -18.55 33.93
N LEU A 6 -2.37 -18.99 33.99
CA LEU A 6 -1.32 -18.61 33.03
C LEU A 6 -1.74 -18.86 31.56
N ASP A 7 -2.44 -19.96 31.32
CA ASP A 7 -2.80 -20.41 29.97
C ASP A 7 -3.95 -19.55 29.40
N GLU A 8 -4.97 -19.28 30.22
CA GLU A 8 -6.08 -18.38 29.89
C GLU A 8 -5.59 -16.94 29.69
N LEU A 9 -4.66 -16.48 30.54
CA LEU A 9 -4.01 -15.18 30.41
C LEU A 9 -3.26 -15.06 29.09
N PHE A 10 -2.51 -16.10 28.71
CA PHE A 10 -1.80 -16.15 27.44
C PHE A 10 -2.77 -16.07 26.25
N ASP A 11 -3.88 -16.78 26.31
CA ASP A 11 -4.89 -16.76 25.25
C ASP A 11 -5.52 -15.37 25.08
N VAL A 12 -5.84 -14.67 26.16
CA VAL A 12 -6.33 -13.28 26.10
C VAL A 12 -5.29 -12.35 25.50
N LEU A 13 -4.04 -12.39 25.97
CA LEU A 13 -2.96 -11.53 25.46
C LEU A 13 -2.62 -11.81 23.99
N LYS A 14 -2.73 -13.07 23.55
CA LYS A 14 -2.53 -13.46 22.16
C LYS A 14 -3.63 -12.90 21.25
N ARG A 15 -4.89 -12.90 21.69
CA ARG A 15 -6.02 -12.33 20.93
C ARG A 15 -5.89 -10.83 20.74
N HIS A 16 -5.39 -10.12 21.75
CA HIS A 16 -5.08 -8.68 21.65
C HIS A 16 -3.75 -8.38 20.92
N LYS A 17 -3.12 -9.38 20.29
CA LYS A 17 -1.84 -9.24 19.56
C LYS A 17 -0.69 -8.66 20.40
N ILE A 18 -0.74 -8.80 21.72
CA ILE A 18 0.30 -8.27 22.64
C ILE A 18 1.51 -9.20 22.66
N THR A 19 1.31 -10.51 22.68
CA THR A 19 2.39 -11.49 22.63
C THR A 19 1.94 -12.82 22.02
N THR A 20 2.87 -13.48 21.33
CA THR A 20 2.72 -14.84 20.81
C THR A 20 3.51 -15.85 21.62
N ASN A 21 4.25 -15.42 22.65
CA ASN A 21 5.14 -16.26 23.44
C ASN A 21 4.70 -16.34 24.91
N LYS A 22 4.34 -17.55 25.34
CA LYS A 22 3.92 -17.87 26.72
C LYS A 22 5.02 -17.58 27.75
N GLU A 23 6.29 -17.66 27.37
CA GLU A 23 7.40 -17.37 28.27
C GLU A 23 7.54 -15.86 28.54
N SER A 24 7.13 -15.00 27.60
CA SER A 24 7.06 -13.56 27.83
C SER A 24 6.06 -13.23 28.93
N VAL A 25 4.92 -13.93 28.97
CA VAL A 25 3.90 -13.78 30.02
C VAL A 25 4.45 -14.21 31.38
N ARG A 26 5.14 -15.36 31.45
CA ARG A 26 5.81 -15.80 32.69
C ARG A 26 6.88 -14.82 33.17
N ARG A 27 7.62 -14.22 32.24
CA ARG A 27 8.61 -13.20 32.55
C ARG A 27 7.97 -11.94 33.12
N TRP A 28 6.86 -11.47 32.55
CA TRP A 28 6.13 -10.30 33.06
C TRP A 28 5.52 -10.53 34.44
N LEU A 29 5.04 -11.73 34.72
CA LEU A 29 4.57 -12.12 36.04
C LEU A 29 5.70 -12.18 37.08
N ARG A 30 6.90 -12.64 36.67
CA ARG A 30 8.10 -12.62 37.53
C ARG A 30 8.63 -11.22 37.78
N GLU A 31 8.61 -10.36 36.77
CA GLU A 31 9.07 -8.96 36.83
C GLU A 31 8.08 -8.03 37.52
N GLY A 32 6.86 -8.50 37.84
CA GLY A 32 5.81 -7.68 38.46
C GLY A 32 5.15 -6.68 37.51
N LYS A 33 5.32 -6.83 36.20
CA LYS A 33 4.63 -6.00 35.18
C LYS A 33 3.16 -6.34 35.07
N ILE A 34 2.81 -7.59 35.36
CA ILE A 34 1.43 -8.03 35.57
C ILE A 34 1.36 -8.48 37.03
N ASN A 35 0.46 -7.89 37.80
CA ASN A 35 0.22 -8.27 39.19
C ASN A 35 -0.42 -9.67 39.23
N GLY A 36 0.43 -10.68 39.43
CA GLY A 36 0.03 -12.07 39.57
C GLY A 36 0.35 -12.60 40.97
N SER A 37 -0.57 -13.36 41.54
CA SER A 37 -0.34 -14.13 42.76
C SER A 37 0.15 -15.54 42.41
N LYS A 38 1.20 -16.01 43.09
CA LYS A 38 1.64 -17.41 42.99
C LYS A 38 0.61 -18.28 43.71
N GLY A 39 0.17 -19.36 43.08
CA GLY A 39 -0.76 -20.31 43.69
C GLY A 39 -0.18 -20.93 44.97
N ALA A 40 -0.96 -20.93 46.04
CA ALA A 40 -0.61 -21.64 47.27
C ALA A 40 -0.97 -23.13 47.12
N GLY A 41 0.04 -24.00 47.04
CA GLY A 41 -0.16 -25.45 47.05
C GLY A 41 1.01 -26.28 46.48
N PRO A 42 0.93 -27.62 46.56
CA PRO A 42 2.04 -28.54 46.22
C PRO A 42 2.41 -28.55 44.73
N ARG A 43 1.57 -27.98 43.86
CA ARG A 43 1.84 -27.70 42.44
C ARG A 43 2.41 -26.29 42.28
N ARG A 44 3.66 -26.10 42.71
CA ARG A 44 4.38 -24.82 42.91
C ARG A 44 4.57 -23.88 41.70
N ASN A 45 3.91 -24.09 40.56
CA ASN A 45 4.20 -23.36 39.30
C ASN A 45 2.99 -22.64 38.65
N GLY A 46 1.84 -22.57 39.31
CA GLY A 46 0.66 -21.85 38.78
C GLY A 46 0.67 -20.37 39.15
N TRP A 47 0.62 -19.48 38.15
CA TRP A 47 0.35 -18.06 38.35
C TRP A 47 -1.15 -17.77 38.19
N TRP A 48 -1.68 -16.90 39.04
CA TRP A 48 -3.07 -16.44 38.99
C TRP A 48 -3.10 -14.93 38.89
N VAL A 49 -3.82 -14.40 37.90
CA VAL A 49 -3.97 -12.95 37.70
C VAL A 49 -5.43 -12.58 37.88
N THR A 50 -5.68 -11.46 38.55
CA THR A 50 -7.06 -10.96 38.67
C THR A 50 -7.48 -10.25 37.39
N GLU A 51 -8.76 -10.26 37.10
CA GLU A 51 -9.35 -9.55 35.97
C GLU A 51 -9.00 -8.05 35.93
N ALA A 52 -8.96 -7.40 37.11
CA ALA A 52 -8.60 -5.99 37.22
C ALA A 52 -7.15 -5.72 36.81
N ASP A 53 -6.22 -6.59 37.22
CA ASP A 53 -4.80 -6.46 36.90
C ASP A 53 -4.53 -6.73 35.41
N LEU A 54 -5.26 -7.68 34.82
CA LEU A 54 -5.21 -7.94 33.38
C LEU A 54 -5.71 -6.75 32.57
N MET A 55 -6.85 -6.18 32.96
CA MET A 55 -7.43 -5.00 32.31
C MET A 55 -6.52 -3.77 32.40
N ALA A 56 -5.92 -3.53 33.57
CA ALA A 56 -4.94 -2.46 33.75
C ALA A 56 -3.74 -2.62 32.79
N PHE A 57 -3.22 -3.84 32.67
CA PHE A 57 -2.12 -4.14 31.76
C PHE A 57 -2.49 -3.99 30.28
N LEU A 58 -3.71 -4.41 29.89
CA LEU A 58 -4.21 -4.21 28.53
C LEU A 58 -4.33 -2.73 28.20
N LYS A 59 -4.91 -1.94 29.10
CA LYS A 59 -5.10 -0.49 28.89
C LYS A 59 -3.80 0.29 28.75
N GLU A 60 -2.73 -0.13 29.43
CA GLU A 60 -1.40 0.49 29.29
C GLU A 60 -0.75 0.20 27.92
N ARG A 61 -1.09 -0.94 27.30
CA ARG A 61 -0.44 -1.44 26.08
C ARG A 61 -1.24 -1.20 24.81
N LEU A 62 -2.52 -0.90 24.92
CA LEU A 62 -3.38 -0.58 23.80
C LEU A 62 -3.57 0.95 23.67
N PRO A 63 -3.71 1.49 22.44
CA PRO A 63 -4.02 2.91 22.22
C PRO A 63 -5.36 3.31 22.85
N ASP A 64 -5.52 4.59 23.23
CA ASP A 64 -6.69 5.15 23.95
C ASP A 64 -8.07 4.90 23.28
N HIS A 65 -8.09 4.55 21.99
CA HIS A 65 -9.31 4.28 21.22
C HIS A 65 -9.74 2.81 21.20
N VAL A 66 -8.98 1.90 21.82
CA VAL A 66 -9.33 0.47 21.89
C VAL A 66 -9.73 0.14 23.33
N ASN A 67 -11.04 0.00 23.56
CA ASN A 67 -11.55 -0.46 24.84
C ASN A 67 -11.29 -1.98 24.95
N PRO A 68 -10.52 -2.46 25.95
CA PRO A 68 -10.28 -3.89 26.10
C PRO A 68 -11.52 -4.55 26.71
N GLU A 69 -12.54 -4.82 25.91
CA GLU A 69 -13.68 -5.60 26.39
C GLU A 69 -13.26 -7.07 26.54
N LEU A 70 -13.35 -7.58 27.78
CA LEU A 70 -13.23 -9.01 28.06
C LEU A 70 -14.47 -9.71 27.50
N PRO A 71 -14.34 -10.95 26.99
CA PRO A 71 -15.42 -11.59 26.27
C PRO A 71 -16.62 -11.85 27.19
N GLU A 72 -17.72 -11.14 26.94
CA GLU A 72 -19.05 -11.69 27.17
C GLU A 72 -19.29 -12.75 26.08
N GLU A 73 -19.66 -13.96 26.51
CA GLU A 73 -20.11 -15.01 25.59
C GLU A 73 -21.36 -14.50 24.87
N ASN A 74 -21.34 -14.57 23.54
CA ASN A 74 -22.30 -14.00 22.58
C ASN A 74 -22.15 -12.50 22.37
N GLN A 75 -21.43 -12.09 21.33
CA GLN A 75 -22.00 -11.24 20.27
C GLN A 75 -21.36 -11.60 18.92
N ASN A 76 -22.22 -11.70 17.92
CA ASN A 76 -21.89 -11.99 16.54
C ASN A 76 -20.79 -11.04 16.04
N THR A 77 -19.58 -11.56 15.86
CA THR A 77 -18.59 -10.91 15.02
C THR A 77 -19.20 -10.87 13.63
N THR A 78 -19.76 -9.72 13.25
CA THR A 78 -20.00 -9.43 11.84
C THR A 78 -18.61 -9.29 11.26
N THR A 79 -18.03 -10.42 10.88
CA THR A 79 -16.92 -10.47 9.94
C THR A 79 -17.47 -9.83 8.69
N VAL A 80 -17.24 -8.52 8.54
CA VAL A 80 -17.24 -7.88 7.23
C VAL A 80 -16.10 -8.58 6.51
N VAL A 81 -16.45 -9.68 5.84
CA VAL A 81 -15.58 -10.34 4.88
C VAL A 81 -15.51 -9.34 3.74
N VAL A 82 -14.65 -8.34 3.91
CA VAL A 82 -14.21 -7.48 2.82
C VAL A 82 -13.73 -8.45 1.76
N THR A 83 -14.40 -8.47 0.63
CA THR A 83 -14.05 -9.36 -0.48
C THR A 83 -12.60 -9.07 -0.89
N GLU A 84 -11.90 -10.02 -1.48
CA GLU A 84 -10.52 -9.76 -1.92
C GLU A 84 -10.46 -8.58 -2.89
N GLU A 85 -11.52 -8.37 -3.68
CA GLU A 85 -11.70 -7.22 -4.58
C GLU A 85 -11.72 -5.89 -3.82
N GLU A 86 -12.54 -5.75 -2.77
CA GLU A 86 -12.59 -4.53 -1.96
C GLU A 86 -11.27 -4.25 -1.22
N LYS A 87 -10.51 -5.29 -0.84
CA LYS A 87 -9.17 -5.10 -0.25
C LYS A 87 -8.15 -4.62 -1.28
N GLU A 88 -8.24 -5.11 -2.51
CA GLU A 88 -7.38 -4.68 -3.61
C GLU A 88 -7.68 -3.22 -4.00
N GLU A 89 -8.95 -2.83 -4.05
CA GLU A 89 -9.35 -1.43 -4.30
C GLU A 89 -8.78 -0.49 -3.23
N ILE A 90 -8.96 -0.79 -1.95
CA ILE A 90 -8.41 0.02 -0.85
C ILE A 90 -6.89 0.10 -0.92
N ARG A 91 -6.21 -0.99 -1.31
CA ARG A 91 -4.75 -1.02 -1.46
C ARG A 91 -4.31 -0.14 -2.63
N GLU A 92 -5.00 -0.20 -3.76
CA GLU A 92 -4.67 0.55 -4.95
C GLU A 92 -4.94 2.05 -4.77
N GLU A 93 -6.01 2.42 -4.06
CA GLU A 93 -6.26 3.81 -3.64
C GLU A 93 -5.13 4.34 -2.75
N ALA A 94 -4.75 3.60 -1.71
CA ALA A 94 -3.65 3.97 -0.82
C ALA A 94 -2.31 4.09 -1.58
N ARG A 95 -2.10 3.23 -2.58
CA ARG A 95 -0.93 3.29 -3.47
C ARG A 95 -0.95 4.56 -4.32
N GLN A 96 -2.07 4.89 -4.95
CA GLN A 96 -2.20 6.09 -5.78
C GLN A 96 -2.00 7.38 -4.97
N GLU A 97 -2.49 7.40 -3.71
CA GLU A 97 -2.26 8.50 -2.78
C GLU A 97 -0.77 8.68 -2.47
N LEU A 98 -0.09 7.59 -2.08
CA LEU A 98 1.35 7.61 -1.79
C LEU A 98 2.17 8.04 -3.01
N LEU A 99 1.85 7.52 -4.20
CA LEU A 99 2.45 7.96 -5.45
C LEU A 99 2.20 9.45 -5.70
N GLY A 100 1.02 9.96 -5.35
CA GLY A 100 0.70 11.39 -5.44
C GLY A 100 1.57 12.24 -4.55
N GLN A 101 1.77 11.81 -3.31
CA GLN A 101 2.64 12.51 -2.37
C GLN A 101 4.11 12.50 -2.82
N LEU A 102 4.59 11.38 -3.38
CA LEU A 102 5.95 11.29 -3.93
C LEU A 102 6.15 12.19 -5.16
N ALA A 103 5.20 12.17 -6.09
CA ALA A 103 5.22 13.02 -7.27
C ALA A 103 5.15 14.51 -6.91
N ALA A 104 4.35 14.90 -5.92
CA ALA A 104 4.28 16.27 -5.41
C ALA A 104 5.60 16.75 -4.80
N LYS A 105 6.35 15.84 -4.16
CA LYS A 105 7.71 16.10 -3.66
C LYS A 105 8.78 15.99 -4.75
N ASN A 106 8.38 15.77 -6.01
CA ASN A 106 9.26 15.58 -7.15
C ASN A 106 10.28 14.44 -6.98
N ILE A 107 9.88 13.38 -6.26
CA ILE A 107 10.69 12.17 -6.05
C ILE A 107 10.36 11.18 -7.17
N TRP A 108 11.36 10.85 -7.98
CA TRP A 108 11.24 9.95 -9.13
C TRP A 108 12.35 8.90 -9.09
N GLU A 109 12.06 7.71 -9.63
CA GLU A 109 13.03 6.61 -9.69
C GLU A 109 14.10 6.86 -10.76
N GLY A 110 13.66 7.39 -11.90
CA GLY A 110 14.55 7.66 -13.01
C GLY A 110 13.90 8.47 -14.11
N ARG A 111 14.67 8.62 -15.18
CA ARG A 111 14.25 9.30 -16.39
C ARG A 111 14.41 8.39 -17.58
N PHE A 112 13.33 8.18 -18.30
CA PHE A 112 13.34 7.50 -19.58
C PHE A 112 13.59 8.50 -20.70
N GLN A 113 14.59 8.22 -21.55
CA GLN A 113 14.92 9.06 -22.68
C GLN A 113 14.20 8.59 -23.94
N LEU A 114 13.44 9.49 -24.57
CA LEU A 114 12.72 9.20 -25.80
C LEU A 114 13.66 9.30 -27.01
N LYS A 115 13.91 8.16 -27.68
CA LYS A 115 14.69 8.11 -28.92
C LYS A 115 13.77 8.15 -30.13
N LYS A 116 14.01 9.09 -31.05
CA LYS A 116 13.20 9.26 -32.27
C LYS A 116 13.13 7.98 -33.13
N SER A 117 14.24 7.25 -33.25
CA SER A 117 14.29 5.98 -34.01
C SER A 117 13.36 4.93 -33.41
N PHE A 118 13.39 4.79 -32.08
CA PHE A 118 12.57 3.84 -31.36
C PHE A 118 11.08 4.18 -31.44
N VAL A 119 10.72 5.45 -31.23
CA VAL A 119 9.32 5.89 -31.37
C VAL A 119 8.80 5.63 -32.79
N ASN A 120 9.60 5.85 -33.83
CA ASN A 120 9.19 5.51 -35.19
C ASN A 120 8.96 4.00 -35.38
N ALA A 121 9.85 3.16 -34.84
CA ALA A 121 9.67 1.71 -34.90
C ALA A 121 8.37 1.26 -34.19
N CYS A 122 8.02 1.86 -33.04
CA CYS A 122 6.76 1.59 -32.35
C CYS A 122 5.54 2.04 -33.17
N LEU A 123 5.60 3.20 -33.82
CA LEU A 123 4.53 3.70 -34.69
C LEU A 123 4.34 2.80 -35.94
N ASP A 124 5.44 2.27 -36.49
CA ASP A 124 5.42 1.31 -37.59
C ASP A 124 4.82 -0.02 -37.15
N HIS A 125 5.18 -0.51 -35.96
CA HIS A 125 4.63 -1.74 -35.39
C HIS A 125 3.11 -1.63 -35.14
N ARG A 126 2.63 -0.48 -34.66
CA ARG A 126 1.19 -0.17 -34.50
C ARG A 126 0.46 0.09 -35.82
N ARG A 127 1.15 0.07 -36.98
CA ARG A 127 0.60 0.31 -38.32
C ARG A 127 -0.23 1.59 -38.40
N ILE A 128 0.28 2.67 -37.81
CA ILE A 128 -0.41 3.96 -37.86
C ILE A 128 -0.19 4.59 -39.24
N GLU A 129 -1.15 4.39 -40.13
CA GLU A 129 -1.11 4.86 -41.52
C GLU A 129 -1.43 6.37 -41.64
N ASN A 130 -2.17 6.93 -40.68
CA ASN A 130 -2.51 8.35 -40.70
C ASN A 130 -1.25 9.21 -40.46
N ARG A 131 -0.78 9.84 -41.53
CA ARG A 131 0.42 10.70 -41.52
C ARG A 131 0.28 11.89 -40.57
N GLY A 132 -0.91 12.50 -40.47
CA GLY A 132 -1.17 13.63 -39.58
C GLY A 132 -1.02 13.24 -38.12
N LEU A 133 -1.63 12.13 -37.72
CA LEU A 133 -1.52 11.54 -36.38
C LEU A 133 -0.07 11.16 -36.05
N ARG A 134 0.64 10.52 -36.99
CA ARG A 134 2.05 10.13 -36.80
C ARG A 134 2.94 11.34 -36.53
N THR A 135 2.79 12.40 -37.33
CA THR A 135 3.55 13.65 -37.14
C THR A 135 3.17 14.34 -35.83
N TYR A 136 1.90 14.33 -35.45
CA TYR A 136 1.43 14.85 -34.17
C TYR A 136 2.12 14.18 -32.98
N ILE A 137 2.05 12.85 -32.91
CA ILE A 137 2.64 12.06 -31.83
C ILE A 137 4.15 12.29 -31.74
N LEU A 138 4.85 12.20 -32.88
CA LEU A 138 6.30 12.43 -32.92
C LEU A 138 6.67 13.83 -32.44
N ASN A 139 5.98 14.86 -32.89
CA ASN A 139 6.28 16.23 -32.48
C ASN A 139 6.05 16.42 -30.99
N ARG A 140 4.93 15.92 -30.45
CA ARG A 140 4.60 16.08 -29.03
C ARG A 140 5.61 15.38 -28.14
N MET A 141 5.96 14.12 -28.45
CA MET A 141 6.96 13.35 -27.70
C MET A 141 8.36 13.98 -27.77
N MET A 142 8.77 14.50 -28.94
CA MET A 142 10.11 15.09 -29.11
C MET A 142 10.23 16.51 -28.53
N GLN A 143 9.11 17.23 -28.38
CA GLN A 143 9.06 18.54 -27.73
C GLN A 143 9.02 18.43 -26.21
N HIS A 144 8.57 17.30 -25.66
CA HIS A 144 8.52 17.06 -24.22
C HIS A 144 9.93 16.84 -23.64
N LYS A 145 10.56 17.94 -23.23
CA LYS A 145 11.89 17.96 -22.62
C LYS A 145 11.87 18.18 -21.12
N GLY A 146 10.82 18.81 -20.57
CA GLY A 146 10.68 19.03 -19.13
C GLY A 146 11.89 19.72 -18.48
N GLY A 147 12.55 20.66 -19.19
CA GLY A 147 13.75 21.35 -18.72
C GLY A 147 15.09 20.64 -19.00
N TYR A 148 15.08 19.44 -19.58
CA TYR A 148 16.28 18.69 -19.94
C TYR A 148 16.74 18.96 -21.39
N ALA A 149 17.99 18.64 -21.72
CA ALA A 149 18.52 18.78 -23.08
C ALA A 149 17.86 17.82 -24.08
N THR A 150 17.55 16.60 -23.63
CA THR A 150 16.96 15.53 -24.44
C THR A 150 15.46 15.35 -24.14
N PRO A 151 14.66 14.86 -25.09
CA PRO A 151 13.26 14.52 -24.80
C PRO A 151 13.17 13.26 -23.93
N GLY A 152 12.21 13.24 -23.02
CA GLY A 152 12.06 12.14 -22.06
C GLY A 152 10.97 12.38 -21.04
N VAL A 153 10.69 11.34 -20.24
CA VAL A 153 9.70 11.36 -19.16
C VAL A 153 10.31 10.85 -17.87
N LEU A 154 9.86 11.40 -16.75
CA LEU A 154 10.20 10.89 -15.42
C LEU A 154 9.24 9.78 -15.07
N TYR A 155 9.76 8.71 -14.46
CA TYR A 155 8.95 7.57 -14.05
C TYR A 155 9.19 7.19 -12.59
N LEU A 156 8.20 6.52 -12.02
CA LEU A 156 8.20 6.01 -10.67
C LEU A 156 7.35 4.75 -10.65
N LEU A 157 7.98 3.61 -10.31
CA LEU A 157 7.33 2.32 -10.25
C LEU A 157 6.67 1.97 -11.60
N ASP A 158 5.34 1.96 -11.66
CA ASP A 158 4.53 1.60 -12.82
C ASP A 158 3.86 2.80 -13.48
N THR A 159 4.28 4.01 -13.14
CA THR A 159 3.72 5.25 -13.69
C THR A 159 4.81 6.20 -14.18
N PHE A 160 4.46 7.07 -15.12
CA PHE A 160 5.32 8.15 -15.58
C PHE A 160 4.57 9.45 -15.72
N LYS A 161 5.32 10.56 -15.71
CA LYS A 161 4.79 11.91 -15.83
C LYS A 161 4.95 12.42 -17.26
N PHE A 162 3.84 12.88 -17.85
CA PHE A 162 3.80 13.49 -19.17
C PHE A 162 2.81 14.65 -19.19
N ASP A 163 3.24 15.83 -19.65
CA ASP A 163 2.40 17.05 -19.73
C ASP A 163 1.63 17.40 -18.44
N GLY A 164 2.22 17.09 -17.27
CA GLY A 164 1.63 17.36 -15.96
C GLY A 164 0.73 16.25 -15.42
N GLU A 165 0.30 15.33 -16.29
CA GLU A 165 -0.49 14.15 -15.93
C GLU A 165 0.42 12.96 -15.60
N ARG A 166 -0.13 12.02 -14.83
CA ARG A 166 0.50 10.72 -14.55
C ARG A 166 -0.20 9.65 -15.35
N LEU A 167 0.58 8.90 -16.12
CA LEU A 167 0.11 7.83 -16.98
C LEU A 167 0.69 6.50 -16.49
N PRO A 168 -0.12 5.43 -16.44
CA PRO A 168 0.36 4.10 -16.11
C PRO A 168 1.16 3.50 -17.28
N PHE A 169 2.03 2.54 -16.96
CA PHE A 169 2.71 1.70 -17.94
C PHE A 169 1.75 0.70 -18.60
N ASP A 170 2.07 0.34 -19.84
CA ASP A 170 1.37 -0.72 -20.55
C ASP A 170 1.97 -2.07 -20.17
N SER A 171 1.38 -2.71 -19.16
CA SER A 171 1.81 -4.02 -18.66
C SER A 171 1.82 -5.16 -19.70
N SER A 172 1.29 -4.92 -20.91
CA SER A 172 1.33 -5.88 -22.02
C SER A 172 2.74 -6.12 -22.56
N PHE A 173 3.68 -5.21 -22.29
CA PHE A 173 5.05 -5.26 -22.82
C PHE A 173 6.06 -5.60 -21.73
N GLY A 174 7.12 -6.33 -22.09
CA GLY A 174 8.17 -6.76 -21.13
C GLY A 174 9.26 -5.72 -20.89
N SER A 175 9.52 -4.85 -21.87
CA SER A 175 10.58 -3.84 -21.77
C SER A 175 10.03 -2.49 -21.33
N LEU A 176 10.71 -1.82 -20.39
CA LEU A 176 10.31 -0.51 -19.88
C LEU A 176 10.14 0.51 -21.02
N ASP A 177 11.04 0.46 -22.00
CA ASP A 177 11.00 1.32 -23.18
C ASP A 177 9.68 1.20 -23.95
N GLU A 178 9.23 -0.04 -24.20
CA GLU A 178 7.96 -0.31 -24.89
C GLU A 178 6.77 0.05 -24.02
N GLN A 179 6.79 -0.32 -22.74
CA GLN A 179 5.73 -0.02 -21.78
C GLN A 179 5.43 1.48 -21.73
N VAL A 180 6.46 2.33 -21.71
CA VAL A 180 6.31 3.78 -21.69
C VAL A 180 5.89 4.34 -23.05
N VAL A 181 6.54 3.91 -24.14
CA VAL A 181 6.29 4.49 -25.47
C VAL A 181 4.92 4.11 -26.00
N TYR A 182 4.47 2.87 -25.83
CA TYR A 182 3.13 2.48 -26.29
C TYR A 182 2.03 3.15 -25.47
N SER A 183 2.19 3.28 -24.15
CA SER A 183 1.25 4.05 -23.31
C SER A 183 1.13 5.50 -23.77
N LEU A 184 2.26 6.14 -24.08
CA LEU A 184 2.29 7.50 -24.62
C LEU A 184 1.60 7.61 -25.98
N ILE A 185 1.86 6.68 -26.89
CA ILE A 185 1.23 6.64 -28.21
C ILE A 185 -0.29 6.55 -28.05
N ASP A 186 -0.78 5.67 -27.17
CA ASP A 186 -2.21 5.45 -26.97
C ASP A 186 -2.87 6.67 -26.33
N HIS A 187 -2.23 7.29 -25.35
CA HIS A 187 -2.69 8.55 -24.77
C HIS A 187 -2.81 9.65 -25.83
N LEU A 188 -1.76 9.86 -26.64
CA LEU A 188 -1.74 10.89 -27.68
C LEU A 188 -2.70 10.59 -28.84
N GLN A 189 -2.95 9.32 -29.14
CA GLN A 189 -3.99 8.92 -30.09
C GLN A 189 -5.38 9.31 -29.59
N GLN A 190 -5.68 9.00 -28.33
CA GLN A 190 -6.95 9.38 -27.72
C GLN A 190 -7.12 10.89 -27.66
N GLU A 191 -6.05 11.63 -27.39
CA GLU A 191 -6.05 13.09 -27.41
C GLU A 191 -6.31 13.66 -28.82
N TYR A 192 -5.71 13.07 -29.86
CA TYR A 192 -5.91 13.48 -31.24
C TYR A 192 -7.35 13.22 -31.72
N VAL A 193 -7.94 12.09 -31.32
CA VAL A 193 -9.33 11.74 -31.65
C VAL A 193 -10.33 12.61 -30.86
N ASN A 194 -10.02 12.89 -29.59
CA ASN A 194 -10.88 13.66 -28.68
C ASN A 194 -10.14 14.91 -28.15
N PRO A 195 -10.10 16.01 -28.91
CA PRO A 195 -9.37 17.22 -28.50
C PRO A 195 -9.92 17.87 -27.22
N ASN A 196 -11.15 17.55 -26.82
CA ASN A 196 -11.74 18.01 -25.55
C ASN A 196 -11.07 17.40 -24.29
N ARG A 197 -10.20 16.39 -24.45
CA ARG A 197 -9.36 15.87 -23.36
C ARG A 197 -8.13 16.73 -23.06
N ARG A 198 -7.88 17.80 -23.83
CA ARG A 198 -6.90 18.85 -23.51
C ARG A 198 -7.37 19.70 -22.33
N LYS A 199 -7.57 19.10 -21.16
CA LYS A 199 -7.82 19.86 -19.94
C LYS A 199 -6.49 20.11 -19.25
N GLY A 200 -5.92 21.28 -19.51
CA GLY A 200 -4.72 21.75 -18.83
C GLY A 200 -4.06 22.96 -19.48
N GLU A 201 -4.83 23.97 -19.87
CA GLU A 201 -4.35 25.37 -19.85
C GLU A 201 -4.84 26.03 -18.57
#